data_AF-A0A1X9SPW5-F1
#
_entry.id   AF-A0A1X9SPW5-F1
#
_cell.length_a   1.000
_cell.length_b   1.000
_cell.length_c   1.000
_cell.angle_alpha   90.00
_cell.angle_beta   90.00
_cell.angle_gamma   90.00
#
_symmetry.space_group_name_H-M   'P 1'
#
loop_
_entity.id
_entity.type
_entity.pdbx_description
1 polymer ?
#
loop_
_entity_poly.entity_id
_entity_poly.type
_entity_poly.pdbx_seq_one_letter_code
_entity_poly.pdbx_strand_id
1 'polypeptide(L)'
;MKIYQNRSQLLEQLNQICIQTLKEKPRLIVALTGLCGSGKSTLGKTIRKKGFGNFAPYQIAVIDDNVMSLNLFIVRPKIRNTPPSTQSKI
;
A
#
# COMPACT_ATOMS: atom_id res chain seq x y z
N MET A 1 9.31 23.31 4.44
CA MET A 1 8.12 22.43 4.59
C MET A 1 7.09 22.87 3.56
N LYS A 2 6.72 22.03 2.58
CA LYS A 2 5.66 22.39 1.61
C LYS A 2 4.30 22.12 2.26
N ILE A 3 3.42 23.12 2.27
CA ILE A 3 2.07 23.02 2.78
C ILE A 3 1.13 22.96 1.58
N TYR A 4 0.32 21.91 1.50
CA TYR A 4 -0.66 21.73 0.43
C TYR A 4 -2.04 22.15 0.93
N GLN A 5 -2.67 23.10 0.23
CA GLN A 5 -3.91 23.72 0.69
C GLN A 5 -5.16 22.91 0.33
N ASN A 6 -5.08 22.02 -0.65
CA ASN A 6 -6.19 21.17 -1.05
C ASN A 6 -5.76 19.72 -1.37
N ARG A 7 -6.75 18.81 -1.33
CA ARG A 7 -6.52 17.37 -1.50
C ARG A 7 -6.03 17.00 -2.90
N SER A 8 -6.47 17.72 -3.93
CA SER A 8 -6.07 17.45 -5.32
C SER A 8 -4.60 17.75 -5.54
N GLN A 9 -4.11 18.92 -5.12
CA GLN A 9 -2.69 19.28 -5.22
C GLN A 9 -1.81 18.30 -4.44
N LEU A 10 -2.24 17.88 -3.24
CA LEU A 10 -1.51 16.89 -2.45
C LEU A 10 -1.35 15.56 -3.22
N LEU A 11 -2.45 15.02 -3.76
CA LEU A 11 -2.43 13.74 -4.46
C LEU A 11 -1.66 13.81 -5.79
N GLU A 12 -1.74 14.93 -6.50
CA GLU A 12 -1.01 15.13 -7.75
C GLU A 12 0.50 15.19 -7.51
N GLN A 13 0.93 15.93 -6.48
CA GLN A 13 2.35 16.01 -6.12
C GLN A 13 2.88 14.67 -5.60
N LEU A 14 2.09 13.97 -4.79
CA LEU A 14 2.42 12.61 -4.36
C LEU A 14 2.58 11.67 -5.57
N ASN A 15 1.68 11.77 -6.56
CA ASN A 15 1.74 10.97 -7.79
C ASN A 15 3.04 11.22 -8.57
N GLN A 16 3.43 12.49 -8.75
CA GLN A 16 4.68 12.82 -9.45
C GLN A 16 5.92 12.27 -8.72
N ILE A 17 5.97 12.40 -7.38
CA ILE A 17 7.06 11.86 -6.57
C ILE A 17 7.14 10.33 -6.69
N CYS A 18 5.99 9.65 -6.63
CA CYS A 18 5.91 8.21 -6.77
C CYS A 18 6.38 7.74 -8.15
N ILE A 19 5.91 8.37 -9.23
CA ILE A 19 6.31 8.03 -10.61
C ILE A 19 7.82 8.19 -10.77
N GLN A 20 8.38 9.31 -10.33
CA GLN A 20 9.81 9.57 -10.49
C GLN A 20 10.66 8.59 -9.68
N THR A 21 10.26 8.28 -8.45
CA THR A 21 11.01 7.35 -7.60
C THR A 21 10.93 5.90 -8.10
N LEU A 22 9.78 5.50 -8.65
CA LEU A 22 9.58 4.15 -9.19
C LEU A 22 10.30 3.88 -10.51
N LYS A 23 10.79 4.91 -11.21
CA LYS A 23 11.71 4.73 -12.35
C LYS A 23 13.05 4.13 -11.91
N GLU A 24 13.50 4.48 -10.71
CA GLU A 24 14.81 4.10 -10.18
C GLU A 24 14.71 2.90 -9.22
N LYS A 25 13.57 2.74 -8.53
CA LYS A 25 13.38 1.72 -7.52
C LYS A 25 12.17 0.83 -7.83
N PRO A 26 12.26 -0.50 -7.63
CA PRO A 26 11.16 -1.41 -7.94
C PRO A 26 9.94 -1.25 -7.02
N ARG A 27 10.11 -0.65 -5.84
CA ARG A 27 9.06 -0.45 -4.83
C ARG A 27 9.27 0.85 -4.06
N LEU A 28 8.18 1.41 -3.57
CA LEU A 28 8.16 2.62 -2.75
C LEU A 28 7.20 2.44 -1.57
N ILE A 29 7.61 2.93 -0.39
CA ILE A 29 6.81 2.94 0.82
C ILE A 29 6.47 4.38 1.16
N VAL A 30 5.18 4.67 1.35
CA VAL A 30 4.69 5.97 1.82
C VAL A 30 4.19 5.82 3.24
N ALA A 31 4.79 6.55 4.18
CA ALA A 31 4.32 6.61 5.55
C ALA A 31 3.34 7.79 5.72
N LEU A 32 2.15 7.51 6.23
CA LEU A 32 1.18 8.55 6.61
C LEU A 32 1.31 8.81 8.11
N THR A 33 1.74 10.02 8.47
CA THR A 33 1.95 10.43 9.88
C THR A 33 1.01 11.57 10.25
N GLY A 34 0.81 11.78 11.56
CA GLY A 34 -0.10 12.80 12.09
C GLY A 34 -0.78 12.40 13.40
N LEU A 35 -1.43 13.36 14.05
CA LEU A 35 -2.07 13.20 15.37
C LEU A 35 -3.19 12.13 15.38
N CYS A 36 -3.53 11.63 16.56
CA CYS A 36 -4.69 10.75 16.72
C CYS A 36 -5.97 11.45 16.23
N GLY A 37 -6.87 10.72 15.58
CA GLY A 37 -8.11 11.29 15.03
C GLY A 37 -7.94 12.13 13.76
N SER A 38 -6.72 12.37 13.25
CA SER A 38 -6.50 13.20 12.04
C SER A 38 -6.94 12.55 10.72
N GLY A 39 -7.53 11.35 10.76
CA GLY A 39 -8.05 10.68 9.58
C GLY A 39 -7.02 9.92 8.73
N LYS A 40 -5.83 9.61 9.25
CA LYS A 40 -4.79 8.82 8.54
C LYS A 40 -5.32 7.50 7.99
N SER A 41 -5.93 6.68 8.86
CA SER A 41 -6.52 5.39 8.46
C SER A 41 -7.66 5.58 7.46
N THR A 42 -8.44 6.66 7.56
CA THR A 42 -9.49 7.01 6.58
C THR A 42 -8.90 7.34 5.21
N LEU A 43 -7.82 8.12 5.17
CA LEU A 43 -7.11 8.45 3.93
C LEU A 43 -6.50 7.19 3.30
N GLY A 44 -5.80 6.38 4.08
CA GLY A 44 -5.23 5.10 3.63
C GLY A 44 -6.31 4.17 3.06
N LYS A 45 -7.44 4.00 3.75
CA LYS A 45 -8.59 3.21 3.25
C LYS A 45 -9.18 3.78 1.96
N THR A 46 -9.23 5.11 1.82
CA THR A 46 -9.74 5.76 0.61
C THR A 46 -8.82 5.51 -0.57
N ILE A 47 -7.51 5.70 -0.40
CA ILE A 47 -6.48 5.43 -1.42
C ILE A 47 -6.51 3.96 -1.82
N ARG A 48 -6.61 3.04 -0.85
CA ARG A 48 -6.74 1.61 -1.14
C ARG A 48 -7.95 1.29 -2.01
N LYS A 49 -9.11 1.87 -1.71
CA LYS A 49 -10.37 1.56 -2.42
C LYS A 49 -10.42 2.19 -3.81
N LYS A 50 -9.88 3.40 -3.98
CA LYS A 50 -10.04 4.20 -5.19
C LYS A 50 -8.77 4.32 -6.05
N GLY A 51 -7.61 3.95 -5.51
CA GLY A 51 -6.32 4.32 -6.08
C GLY A 51 -6.04 5.81 -5.89
N PHE A 52 -4.98 6.29 -6.52
CA PHE A 52 -4.71 7.72 -6.67
C PHE A 52 -3.81 7.95 -7.88
N GLY A 53 -4.03 9.06 -8.60
CA GLY A 53 -3.22 9.41 -9.78
C GLY A 53 -3.17 8.27 -10.80
N ASN A 54 -1.96 7.85 -11.15
CA ASN A 54 -1.70 6.77 -12.11
C ASN A 54 -1.70 5.36 -11.48
N PHE A 55 -1.94 5.25 -10.17
CA PHE A 55 -1.88 4.00 -9.44
C PHE A 55 -3.28 3.46 -9.17
N ALA A 56 -3.60 2.34 -9.81
CA ALA A 56 -4.86 1.64 -9.60
C ALA A 56 -4.89 0.94 -8.23
N PRO A 57 -6.08 0.70 -7.65
CA PRO A 57 -6.25 0.06 -6.34
C PRO A 57 -5.43 -1.22 -6.12
N TYR A 58 -5.28 -2.07 -7.14
CA TYR A 58 -4.57 -3.35 -7.04
C TYR A 58 -3.03 -3.22 -7.01
N GLN A 59 -2.50 -2.05 -7.37
CA GLN A 59 -1.07 -1.75 -7.35
C GLN A 59 -0.61 -1.22 -6.00
N ILE A 60 -1.55 -0.88 -5.10
CA ILE A 60 -1.26 -0.23 -3.83
C ILE A 60 -1.57 -1.20 -2.68
N ALA A 61 -0.58 -1.42 -1.83
CA ALA A 61 -0.73 -2.09 -0.54
C ALA A 61 -0.87 -1.03 0.56
N VAL A 62 -1.85 -1.20 1.45
CA VAL A 62 -1.96 -0.37 2.66
C VAL A 62 -1.77 -1.26 3.88
N ILE A 63 -0.82 -0.86 4.72
CA ILE A 63 -0.51 -1.47 6.01
C ILE A 63 -0.98 -0.47 7.07
N ASP A 64 -1.98 -0.86 7.85
CA ASP A 64 -2.56 -0.10 8.96
C ASP A 64 -2.65 -1.05 10.18
N ASP A 65 -2.73 -0.52 11.40
CA ASP A 65 -2.55 -1.30 12.65
C ASP A 65 -3.39 -2.59 12.72
N ASN A 66 -4.59 -2.57 12.14
CA ASN A 66 -5.52 -3.70 12.16
C ASN A 66 -5.69 -4.41 10.80
N VAL A 67 -5.05 -3.93 9.73
CA VAL A 67 -5.29 -4.43 8.37
C VAL A 67 -4.05 -4.25 7.48
N MET A 68 -3.34 -5.35 7.21
CA MET A 68 -2.58 -5.45 5.95
C MET A 68 -3.59 -5.80 4.86
N SER A 69 -3.74 -4.90 3.88
CA SER A 69 -4.64 -5.17 2.79
C SER A 69 -4.01 -4.95 1.44
N LEU A 70 -3.88 -6.07 0.75
CA LEU A 70 -3.57 -6.13 -0.67
C LEU A 70 -4.89 -6.40 -1.39
N ASN A 71 -5.25 -5.58 -2.38
CA ASN A 71 -6.30 -5.93 -3.34
C ASN A 71 -5.74 -7.02 -4.29
N LEU A 72 -5.52 -8.23 -3.78
CA LEU A 72 -5.05 -9.41 -4.53
C LEU A 72 -6.17 -10.07 -5.33
N PHE A 73 -6.97 -9.31 -6.07
CA PHE A 73 -8.05 -9.90 -6.85
C PHE A 73 -7.57 -10.71 -8.07
N ILE A 74 -6.25 -10.81 -8.32
CA ILE A 74 -5.72 -11.51 -9.49
C ILE A 74 -4.81 -12.70 -9.12
N VAL A 75 -4.06 -12.68 -8.01
CA VAL A 75 -3.22 -13.81 -7.62
C VAL A 75 -3.11 -13.91 -6.09
N ARG A 76 -3.97 -14.74 -5.47
CA ARG A 76 -3.64 -15.30 -4.15
C ARG A 76 -2.72 -16.51 -4.39
N PRO A 77 -1.40 -16.44 -4.14
CA PRO A 77 -0.62 -17.66 -4.04
C PRO A 77 -1.24 -18.51 -2.92
N LYS A 78 -1.70 -19.72 -3.27
CA LYS A 78 -2.22 -20.68 -2.31
C LYS A 78 -1.02 -21.15 -1.48
N ILE A 79 -0.82 -20.57 -0.30
CA ILE A 79 0.19 -21.03 0.65
C ILE A 79 -0.23 -22.45 1.09
N ARG A 80 0.38 -23.48 0.48
CA ARG A 80 0.27 -24.85 1.00
C ARG A 80 1.20 -24.93 2.20
N ASN A 81 0.63 -24.87 3.39
CA ASN A 81 1.30 -25.35 4.60
C ASN A 81 1.30 -26.88 4.55
N THR A 82 2.05 -27.49 3.63
CA THR A 82 2.40 -28.90 3.79
C THR A 82 3.42 -28.96 4.92
N PRO A 83 3.11 -29.59 6.07
CA PRO A 83 4.13 -29.84 7.08
C PRO A 83 5.27 -30.63 6.42
N PRO A 84 6.53 -30.40 6.82
CA PRO A 84 7.66 -31.16 6.29
C PRO A 84 7.38 -32.65 6.50
N SER A 85 7.55 -33.46 5.45
CA SER A 85 7.38 -34.90 5.55
C SER A 85 8.34 -35.42 6.63
N THR A 86 7.76 -36.01 7.67
CA THR A 86 8.53 -36.73 8.68
C THR A 86 9.16 -37.92 7.98
N GLN A 87 10.45 -37.83 7.67
CA GLN A 87 11.21 -39.00 7.23
C GLN A 87 11.30 -39.93 8.45
N SER A 88 10.53 -41.02 8.42
CA SER A 88 10.73 -42.15 9.31
C SER A 88 12.09 -42.76 8.98
N LYS A 89 13.08 -42.49 9.83
CA LYS A 89 14.30 -43.30 9.87
C LYS A 89 13.90 -44.66 10.43
N ILE A 90 14.08 -45.70 9.59
CA ILE A 90 14.11 -47.11 9.98
C ILE A 90 15.32 -47.33 10.88
#